data_AF-A0A8T0C2S4-F1
#
_entry.id   AF-A0A8T0C2S4-F1
#
_cell.length_a   1.000
_cell.length_b   1.000
_cell.length_c   1.000
_cell.angle_alpha   90.00
_cell.angle_beta   90.00
_cell.angle_gamma   90.00
#
_symmetry.space_group_name_H-M   'P 1'
#
loop_
_entity.id
_entity.type
_entity.pdbx_description
1 polymer ?
#
loop_
_entity_poly.entity_id
_entity_poly.type
_entity_poly.pdbx_seq_one_letter_code
_entity_poly.pdbx_strand_id
1 'polypeptide(L)'
;MDQFPTPEAHQAILANLEKQVKRGQITQQVGDSESLLGTTSDTAHLLLVEFSKLVSSIASANSLDDIKASAQDCTDLIGTISEQVDSGVLYFPYQQKGTEVVLSDIQSRAKGVSEILAP
;
A
#
# COMPACT_ATOMS: atom_id res chain seq x y z
N MET A 1 13.73 -5.97 44.68
CA MET A 1 14.34 -6.91 43.72
C MET A 1 13.68 -6.63 42.39
N ASP A 2 14.41 -6.06 41.44
CA ASP A 2 13.90 -5.90 40.09
C ASP A 2 13.59 -7.27 39.52
N GLN A 3 12.33 -7.48 39.16
CA GLN A 3 11.89 -8.72 38.54
C GLN A 3 12.51 -8.75 37.14
N PHE A 4 13.47 -9.65 36.93
CA PHE A 4 14.02 -9.87 35.60
C PHE A 4 12.87 -10.24 34.65
N PRO A 5 12.77 -9.60 33.47
CA PRO A 5 11.72 -9.89 32.53
C PRO A 5 11.76 -11.38 32.17
N THR A 6 10.58 -12.00 32.08
CA THR A 6 10.49 -13.39 31.63
C THR A 6 11.08 -13.49 30.20
N PRO A 7 11.54 -14.67 29.78
CA PRO A 7 12.07 -14.86 28.43
C PRO A 7 11.13 -14.35 27.33
N GLU A 8 9.82 -14.53 27.49
CA GLU A 8 8.81 -14.02 26.55
C GLU A 8 8.75 -12.49 26.54
N ALA A 9 8.81 -11.85 27.72
CA ALA A 9 8.82 -10.40 27.84
C ALA A 9 10.11 -9.81 27.24
N HIS A 10 11.25 -10.47 27.45
CA HIS A 10 12.52 -10.07 26.86
C HIS A 10 12.49 -10.15 25.32
N GLN A 11 11.91 -11.22 24.76
CA GLN A 11 11.78 -11.37 23.32
C GLN A 11 10.82 -10.36 22.69
N ALA A 12 9.71 -10.03 23.37
CA ALA A 12 8.79 -8.97 22.94
C ALA A 12 9.46 -7.58 22.95
N ILE A 13 10.30 -7.30 23.96
CA ILE A 13 11.10 -6.06 24.03
C ILE A 13 12.07 -5.98 22.85
N LEU A 14 12.81 -7.06 22.55
CA LEU A 14 13.75 -7.09 21.42
C LEU A 14 13.02 -6.85 20.07
N ALA A 15 11.90 -7.52 19.84
CA ALA A 15 11.09 -7.32 18.63
C ALA A 15 10.57 -5.86 18.52
N ASN A 16 10.20 -5.24 19.64
CA ASN A 16 9.80 -3.84 19.65
C ASN A 16 10.96 -2.89 19.30
N LEU A 17 12.15 -3.12 19.87
CA LEU A 17 13.34 -2.33 19.59
C LEU A 17 13.75 -2.43 18.11
N GLU A 18 13.77 -3.63 17.55
CA GLU A 18 14.03 -3.84 16.11
C GLU A 18 13.02 -3.09 15.23
N LYS A 19 11.73 -3.11 15.60
CA LYS A 19 10.70 -2.35 14.91
C LYS A 19 10.96 -0.84 14.98
N GLN A 20 11.38 -0.31 16.13
CA GLN A 20 11.68 1.11 16.29
C GLN A 20 12.89 1.54 15.47
N VAL A 21 13.96 0.74 15.44
CA VAL A 21 15.14 1.00 14.60
C VAL A 21 14.75 1.07 13.13
N LYS A 22 13.96 0.10 12.63
CA LYS A 22 13.46 0.10 11.24
C LYS A 22 12.61 1.34 10.94
N ARG A 23 11.75 1.77 11.86
CA ARG A 23 10.97 3.01 11.69
C ARG A 23 11.86 4.25 11.63
N GLY A 24 12.90 4.34 12.45
CA GLY A 24 13.87 5.44 12.40
C GLY A 24 14.59 5.52 11.05
N GLN A 25 15.02 4.37 10.51
CA GLN A 25 15.63 4.29 9.19
C GLN A 25 14.67 4.73 8.07
N ILE A 26 13.41 4.27 8.11
CA ILE A 26 12.38 4.68 7.14
C ILE A 26 12.19 6.20 7.17
N THR A 27 12.03 6.79 8.36
CA THR A 27 11.86 8.24 8.50
C THR A 27 13.05 9.02 7.98
N GLN A 28 14.29 8.58 8.24
CA GLN A 28 15.49 9.30 7.81
C GLN A 28 15.78 9.17 6.31
N GLN A 29 15.44 8.04 5.70
CA GLN A 29 15.89 7.71 4.35
C GLN A 29 14.82 7.92 3.28
N VAL A 30 13.54 7.73 3.61
CA VAL A 30 12.46 7.66 2.61
C VAL A 30 11.12 8.22 3.12
N GLY A 31 11.09 8.88 4.27
CA GLY A 31 9.88 8.97 5.09
C GLY A 31 9.55 10.33 5.71
N ASP A 32 10.00 11.45 5.13
CA ASP A 32 9.42 12.73 5.52
C ASP A 32 7.93 12.75 5.17
N SER A 33 7.10 13.19 6.12
CA SER A 33 5.65 13.01 6.03
C SER A 33 5.00 13.79 4.90
N GLU A 34 5.60 14.91 4.49
CA GLU A 34 5.13 15.72 3.38
C GLU A 34 5.38 15.03 2.03
N SER A 35 6.58 14.49 1.81
CA SER A 35 6.87 13.73 0.59
C SER A 35 6.08 12.42 0.53
N LEU A 36 5.89 11.72 1.65
CA LEU A 36 5.03 10.53 1.69
C LEU A 36 3.58 10.85 1.30
N LEU A 37 3.04 11.97 1.79
CA LEU A 37 1.71 12.44 1.41
C LEU A 37 1.68 12.84 -0.07
N GLY A 38 2.72 13.53 -0.55
CA GLY A 38 2.89 13.90 -1.96
C GLY A 38 2.88 12.68 -2.89
N THR A 39 3.75 11.70 -2.63
CA THR A 39 3.80 10.46 -3.42
C THR A 39 2.50 9.66 -3.35
N THR A 40 1.82 9.63 -2.19
CA THR A 40 0.50 9.00 -2.06
C THR A 40 -0.53 9.72 -2.93
N SER A 41 -0.53 11.05 -2.91
CA SER A 41 -1.41 11.89 -3.73
C SER A 41 -1.15 11.68 -5.23
N ASP A 42 0.11 11.72 -5.66
CA ASP A 42 0.50 11.49 -7.05
C ASP A 42 0.08 10.10 -7.54
N THR A 43 0.27 9.07 -6.71
CA THR A 43 -0.18 7.70 -7.01
C THR A 43 -1.69 7.65 -7.18
N ALA A 44 -2.44 8.30 -6.27
CA ALA A 44 -3.90 8.34 -6.35
C ALA A 44 -4.39 9.10 -7.59
N HIS A 45 -3.75 10.22 -7.95
CA HIS A 45 -4.07 10.98 -9.15
C HIS A 45 -3.78 10.18 -10.42
N LEU A 46 -2.63 9.52 -10.51
CA LEU A 46 -2.29 8.65 -11.64
C LEU A 46 -3.33 7.55 -11.81
N LEU A 47 -3.65 6.82 -10.72
CA LEU A 47 -4.66 5.76 -10.74
C LEU A 47 -6.05 6.29 -11.14
N LEU A 48 -6.46 7.45 -10.61
CA LEU A 48 -7.76 8.04 -10.92
C LEU A 48 -7.88 8.41 -12.40
N VAL A 49 -6.84 9.03 -12.97
CA VAL A 49 -6.82 9.43 -14.38
C VAL A 49 -6.85 8.19 -15.28
N GLU A 50 -6.01 7.19 -15.03
CA GLU A 50 -5.97 5.98 -15.86
C GLU A 50 -7.23 5.12 -15.72
N PHE A 51 -7.79 5.02 -14.52
CA PHE A 51 -9.06 4.35 -14.31
C PHE A 51 -10.20 5.06 -15.05
N SER A 52 -10.23 6.39 -15.02
CA SER A 52 -11.22 7.19 -15.76
C SER A 52 -11.11 7.00 -17.28
N LYS A 53 -9.88 6.97 -17.82
CA LYS A 53 -9.62 6.66 -19.23
C LYS A 53 -10.11 5.25 -19.58
N LEU A 54 -9.73 4.25 -18.78
CA LEU A 54 -10.15 2.86 -19.00
C LEU A 54 -11.67 2.72 -19.02
N VAL A 55 -12.38 3.29 -18.04
CA VAL A 55 -13.84 3.27 -17.97
C VAL A 55 -14.46 3.97 -19.17
N SER A 56 -13.91 5.12 -19.58
CA SER A 56 -14.42 5.88 -20.73
C SER A 56 -14.24 5.11 -22.04
N SER A 57 -13.08 4.48 -22.24
CA SER A 57 -12.82 3.67 -23.44
C SER A 57 -13.65 2.38 -23.47
N ILE A 58 -13.89 1.74 -22.32
CA ILE A 58 -14.82 0.60 -22.23
C ILE A 58 -16.25 1.05 -22.55
N ALA A 59 -16.68 2.21 -22.06
CA ALA A 59 -18.03 2.71 -22.31
C ALA A 59 -18.29 3.08 -23.78
N SER A 60 -17.25 3.44 -24.54
CA SER A 60 -17.32 3.76 -25.97
C SER A 60 -16.92 2.61 -26.89
N ALA A 61 -16.47 1.48 -26.35
CA ALA A 61 -16.06 0.31 -27.10
C ALA A 61 -17.24 -0.31 -27.87
N ASN A 62 -17.02 -0.61 -29.14
CA ASN A 62 -18.03 -1.26 -30.01
C ASN A 62 -17.73 -2.74 -30.22
N SER A 63 -16.57 -3.21 -29.74
CA SER A 63 -16.10 -4.56 -29.92
C SER A 63 -15.23 -5.02 -28.75
N LEU A 64 -15.02 -6.33 -28.68
CA LEU A 64 -14.08 -6.91 -27.72
C LEU A 64 -12.63 -6.45 -28.00
N ASP A 65 -12.29 -6.17 -29.26
CA ASP A 65 -10.95 -5.72 -29.61
C ASP A 65 -10.68 -4.28 -29.15
N ASP A 66 -11.69 -3.41 -29.15
CA ASP A 66 -11.61 -2.07 -28.54
C ASP A 66 -11.36 -2.16 -27.02
N ILE A 67 -12.02 -3.11 -26.35
CA ILE A 67 -11.82 -3.36 -24.91
C ILE A 67 -10.40 -3.86 -24.64
N LYS A 68 -9.87 -4.78 -25.46
CA LYS A 68 -8.49 -5.28 -25.33
C LYS A 68 -7.47 -4.16 -25.54
N ALA A 69 -7.65 -3.32 -26.55
CA ALA A 69 -6.79 -2.17 -26.79
C ALA A 69 -6.78 -1.23 -25.57
N SER A 70 -7.95 -0.94 -25.00
CA SER A 70 -8.08 -0.11 -23.80
C SER A 70 -7.37 -0.71 -22.58
N ALA A 71 -7.46 -2.03 -22.41
CA ALA A 71 -6.75 -2.74 -21.35
C ALA A 71 -5.23 -2.75 -21.58
N GLN A 72 -4.78 -2.83 -22.84
CA GLN A 72 -3.36 -2.78 -23.19
C GLN A 72 -2.75 -1.43 -22.87
N ASP A 73 -3.41 -0.32 -23.23
CA ASP A 73 -2.92 1.04 -22.91
C ASP A 73 -2.71 1.23 -21.39
N CYS A 74 -3.64 0.69 -20.58
CA CYS A 74 -3.53 0.69 -19.12
C CYS A 74 -2.36 -0.19 -18.63
N THR A 75 -2.18 -1.37 -19.24
CA THR A 75 -1.08 -2.29 -18.92
C THR A 75 0.27 -1.66 -19.26
N ASP A 76 0.39 -0.98 -20.39
CA ASP A 76 1.64 -0.35 -20.81
C ASP A 76 2.03 0.80 -19.86
N LEU A 77 1.05 1.56 -19.35
CA LEU A 77 1.35 2.70 -18.49
C LEU A 77 1.60 2.32 -17.02
N ILE A 78 0.71 1.53 -16.40
CA ILE A 78 0.78 1.20 -14.97
C ILE A 78 1.12 -0.27 -14.69
N GLY A 79 1.05 -1.14 -15.69
CA GLY A 79 1.39 -2.57 -15.56
C GLY A 79 2.87 -2.82 -15.29
N THR A 80 3.76 -1.90 -15.63
CA THR A 80 5.19 -1.94 -15.25
C THR A 80 5.37 -2.13 -13.73
N ILE A 81 4.47 -1.57 -12.91
CA ILE A 81 4.50 -1.76 -11.45
C ILE A 81 4.25 -3.24 -11.10
N SER A 82 3.28 -3.88 -11.75
CA SER A 82 3.00 -5.32 -11.54
C SER A 82 4.18 -6.18 -11.97
N GLU A 83 4.76 -5.89 -13.14
CA GLU A 83 5.93 -6.62 -13.64
C GLU A 83 7.14 -6.51 -12.70
N GLN A 84 7.39 -5.32 -12.14
CA GLN A 84 8.46 -5.11 -11.17
C GLN A 84 8.20 -5.84 -9.85
N VAL A 85 6.93 -5.96 -9.44
CA VAL A 85 6.55 -6.77 -8.27
C VAL A 85 6.77 -8.25 -8.54
N ASP A 86 6.29 -8.75 -9.68
CA ASP A 86 6.38 -10.18 -10.05
C ASP A 86 7.82 -10.64 -10.28
N SER A 87 8.67 -9.74 -10.81
CA SER A 87 10.11 -9.98 -10.98
C SER A 87 10.92 -9.81 -9.69
N GLY A 88 10.31 -9.33 -8.61
CA GLY A 88 10.99 -9.07 -7.34
C GLY A 88 11.95 -7.88 -7.38
N VAL A 89 11.81 -6.98 -8.36
CA VAL A 89 12.55 -5.71 -8.45
C VAL A 89 11.94 -4.66 -7.50
N LEU A 90 10.62 -4.70 -7.31
CA LEU A 90 9.87 -3.82 -6.43
C LEU A 90 9.16 -4.64 -5.35
N TYR A 91 9.28 -4.23 -4.09
CA TYR A 91 8.50 -4.78 -3.00
C TYR A 91 7.75 -3.67 -2.29
N PHE A 92 6.44 -3.82 -2.18
CA PHE A 92 5.62 -2.95 -1.36
C PHE A 92 5.66 -3.41 0.10
N PRO A 93 5.67 -2.48 1.07
CA PRO A 93 5.69 -2.82 2.50
C PRO A 93 4.56 -3.76 2.94
N TYR A 94 3.40 -3.71 2.27
CA TYR A 94 2.28 -4.59 2.60
C TYR A 94 2.61 -6.07 2.35
N GLN A 95 3.49 -6.38 1.41
CA GLN A 95 3.88 -7.75 1.08
C GLN A 95 4.70 -8.39 2.20
N GLN A 96 5.52 -7.59 2.91
CA GLN A 96 6.23 -8.03 4.11
C GLN A 96 5.30 -8.24 5.30
N LYS A 97 4.22 -7.47 5.35
CA LYS A 97 3.21 -7.54 6.41
C LYS A 97 2.20 -8.67 6.21
N GLY A 98 1.98 -9.07 4.96
CA GLY A 98 0.96 -10.04 4.54
C GLY A 98 -0.39 -9.39 4.24
N THR A 99 -1.01 -9.82 3.15
CA THR A 99 -2.27 -9.25 2.64
C THR A 99 -3.40 -9.32 3.66
N GLU A 100 -3.54 -10.44 4.37
CA GLU A 100 -4.59 -10.65 5.38
C GLU A 100 -4.50 -9.62 6.53
N VAL A 101 -3.29 -9.39 7.05
CA VAL A 101 -3.03 -8.42 8.12
C VAL A 101 -3.34 -7.01 7.64
N VAL A 102 -2.93 -6.69 6.40
CA VAL A 102 -3.18 -5.36 5.81
C VAL A 102 -4.67 -5.12 5.62
N LEU A 103 -5.42 -6.10 5.12
CA LEU A 103 -6.88 -6.01 4.97
C LEU A 103 -7.56 -5.84 6.33
N SER A 104 -7.15 -6.59 7.35
CA SER A 104 -7.65 -6.44 8.72
C SER A 104 -7.41 -5.04 9.27
N ASP A 105 -6.22 -4.48 9.06
CA ASP A 105 -5.89 -3.12 9.49
C ASP A 105 -6.73 -2.05 8.77
N ILE A 106 -6.94 -2.21 7.45
CA ILE A 106 -7.80 -1.33 6.66
C ILE A 106 -9.23 -1.35 7.21
N GLN A 107 -9.79 -2.54 7.42
CA GLN A 107 -11.14 -2.73 7.95
C GLN A 107 -11.27 -2.14 9.36
N SER A 108 -10.31 -2.42 10.25
CA SER A 108 -10.33 -1.93 11.62
C SER A 108 -10.26 -0.40 11.67
N ARG A 109 -9.41 0.21 10.85
CA ARG A 109 -9.31 1.67 10.74
C ARG A 109 -10.59 2.27 10.17
N ALA A 110 -11.11 1.71 9.07
CA ALA A 110 -12.35 2.19 8.46
C ALA A 110 -13.51 2.16 9.45
N LYS A 111 -13.70 1.03 10.15
CA LYS A 111 -14.70 0.89 11.20
C LYS A 111 -14.51 1.92 12.32
N GLY A 112 -13.32 2.01 12.91
CA GLY A 112 -13.06 2.95 14.01
C GLY A 112 -13.29 4.41 13.62
N VAL A 113 -12.93 4.81 12.40
CA VAL A 113 -13.23 6.15 11.88
C VAL A 113 -14.74 6.34 11.70
N SER A 114 -15.43 5.38 11.10
CA SER A 114 -16.89 5.44 10.92
C SER A 114 -17.65 5.50 12.24
N GLU A 115 -17.20 4.80 13.29
CA GLU A 115 -17.82 4.85 14.63
C GLU A 115 -17.66 6.23 15.30
N ILE A 116 -16.54 6.92 15.07
CA ILE A 116 -16.33 8.29 15.57
C ILE A 116 -17.19 9.31 14.80
N LEU A 117 -17.40 9.09 13.51
CA LEU A 117 -18.19 9.97 12.64
C LEU A 117 -19.70 9.71 12.73
N ALA A 118 -20.11 8.55 13.23
CA ALA A 118 -21.52 8.22 13.44
C ALA A 118 -22.12 9.15 14.51
N PRO A 119 -23.36 9.64 14.30
CA PRO A 119 -24.02 10.58 15.21
C PRO A 119 -24.35 9.99 16.59
#